data_AF-W4UU94-F1
#
_entry.id   AF-W4UU94-F1
#
_cell.length_a   1.000
_cell.length_b   1.000
_cell.length_c   1.000
_cell.angle_alpha   90.00
_cell.angle_beta   90.00
_cell.angle_gamma   90.00
#
_symmetry.space_group_name_H-M   'P 1'
#
loop_
_entity.id
_entity.type
_entity.pdbx_description
1 polymer ?
#
loop_
_entity_poly.entity_id
_entity_poly.type
_entity_poly.pdbx_seq_one_letter_code
_entity_poly.pdbx_strand_id
1 'polypeptide(L)'
;MPKEIADLSRSILKNPVKVEVTPESSTVDTVKQYLYFVEKTEKSELLIDLLKKDRAKSTLIFSRTKHGANKIVQILCRAGIGSSAIHGNKSQNARQKALSDFKSHSIQVLIATDIAARGIDINQLDLVINYDIPNVAETYVHRIGRTGRAGNKGTALTFCSNEEKKMLKDIQNLTGKNLIVLKQ
;
A
#
# COMPACT_ATOMS: atom_id res chain seq x y z
N MET A 1 -21.27 9.47 -9.46
CA MET A 1 -22.35 9.04 -8.55
C MET A 1 -23.13 7.93 -9.23
N PRO A 2 -23.30 6.74 -8.61
CA PRO A 2 -24.10 5.65 -9.18
C PRO A 2 -25.55 6.08 -9.43
N LYS A 3 -26.19 5.47 -10.43
CA LYS A 3 -27.53 5.86 -10.87
C LYS A 3 -28.57 5.69 -9.77
N GLU A 4 -28.53 4.57 -9.02
CA GLU A 4 -29.50 4.34 -7.94
C GLU A 4 -29.41 5.39 -6.83
N ILE A 5 -28.19 5.84 -6.48
CA ILE A 5 -28.00 6.87 -5.44
C ILE A 5 -28.41 8.26 -5.96
N ALA A 6 -28.20 8.54 -7.24
CA ALA A 6 -28.69 9.77 -7.86
C ALA A 6 -30.22 9.83 -7.87
N ASP A 7 -30.88 8.71 -8.18
CA ASP A 7 -32.33 8.61 -8.21
C ASP A 7 -32.95 8.75 -6.81
N LEU A 8 -32.33 8.13 -5.80
CA LEU A 8 -32.71 8.32 -4.39
C LEU A 8 -32.51 9.76 -3.92
N SER A 9 -31.42 10.40 -4.33
CA SER A 9 -31.17 11.80 -3.96
C SER A 9 -32.23 12.74 -4.53
N ARG A 10 -32.75 12.46 -5.75
CA ARG A 10 -33.83 13.25 -6.36
C ARG A 10 -35.19 13.05 -5.69
N SER A 11 -35.45 11.89 -5.08
CA SER A 11 -36.73 11.66 -4.39
C SER A 11 -36.79 12.29 -3.00
N ILE A 12 -35.64 12.62 -2.41
CA ILE A 12 -35.55 13.13 -1.04
C ILE A 12 -35.23 14.64 -1.00
N LEU A 13 -34.39 15.13 -1.92
CA LEU A 13 -33.88 16.51 -1.88
C LEU A 13 -34.73 17.47 -2.72
N LYS A 14 -35.02 18.65 -2.17
CA LYS A 14 -35.71 19.74 -2.88
C LYS A 14 -34.69 20.85 -3.20
N ASN A 15 -34.48 21.13 -4.49
CA ASN A 15 -33.48 22.09 -5.01
C ASN A 15 -32.06 21.92 -4.43
N PRO A 16 -31.42 20.74 -4.56
CA PRO A 16 -30.06 20.55 -4.07
C PRO A 16 -29.04 21.31 -4.94
N VAL A 17 -28.06 21.93 -4.30
CA VAL A 17 -26.85 22.42 -4.98
C VAL A 17 -25.87 21.26 -5.10
N LYS A 18 -25.44 20.96 -6.33
CA LYS A 18 -24.45 19.92 -6.60
C LYS A 18 -23.06 20.52 -6.54
N VAL A 19 -22.28 20.14 -5.53
CA VAL A 19 -20.86 20.50 -5.44
C VAL A 19 -20.05 19.28 -5.87
N GLU A 20 -19.39 19.38 -7.01
CA GLU A 20 -18.45 18.36 -7.49
C GLU A 20 -17.03 18.93 -7.43
N VAL A 21 -16.15 18.19 -6.77
CA VAL A 21 -14.71 18.47 -6.82
C VAL A 21 -14.18 17.65 -7.98
N THR A 22 -13.49 18.30 -8.93
CA THR A 22 -12.69 17.58 -9.93
C THR A 22 -11.73 16.71 -9.15
N PRO A 23 -11.70 15.37 -9.33
CA PRO A 23 -10.74 14.57 -8.61
C PRO A 23 -9.35 15.15 -8.90
N GLU A 24 -8.63 15.56 -7.84
CA GLU A 24 -7.18 15.71 -7.95
C GLU A 24 -6.68 14.46 -8.67
N SER A 25 -5.88 14.66 -9.72
CA SER A 25 -5.19 13.61 -10.49
C SER A 25 -5.17 12.32 -9.69
N SER A 26 -5.86 11.28 -10.19
CA SER A 26 -6.10 10.07 -9.40
C SER A 26 -4.77 9.59 -8.82
N THR A 27 -4.73 9.03 -7.61
CA THR A 27 -3.45 8.56 -7.00
C THR A 27 -2.61 7.72 -7.96
N VAL A 28 -3.27 7.00 -8.87
CA VAL A 28 -2.70 6.18 -9.94
C VAL A 28 -1.90 7.01 -10.97
N ASP A 29 -2.16 8.30 -11.11
CA ASP A 29 -1.48 9.24 -11.99
C ASP A 29 -0.27 9.91 -11.33
N THR A 30 -0.31 10.15 -10.03
CA THR A 30 0.76 10.86 -9.31
C THR A 30 1.85 9.93 -8.76
N VAL A 31 1.51 8.67 -8.49
CA VAL A 31 2.44 7.67 -7.94
C VAL A 31 3.14 6.89 -9.06
N LYS A 32 4.48 6.85 -9.01
CA LYS A 32 5.28 5.97 -9.88
C LYS A 32 5.07 4.53 -9.45
N GLN A 33 4.59 3.70 -10.37
CA GLN A 33 4.21 2.32 -10.08
C GLN A 33 5.09 1.35 -10.88
N TYR A 34 5.71 0.42 -10.16
CA TYR A 34 6.57 -0.60 -10.74
C TYR A 34 6.17 -2.01 -10.27
N LEU A 35 6.51 -2.99 -11.10
CA LEU A 35 6.20 -4.40 -10.89
C LEU A 35 7.49 -5.23 -10.94
N TYR A 36 7.67 -6.11 -9.97
CA TYR A 36 8.62 -7.22 -10.04
C TYR A 36 7.84 -8.52 -10.15
N PHE A 37 8.13 -9.30 -11.18
CA PHE A 37 7.76 -10.71 -11.19
C PHE A 37 8.78 -11.49 -10.37
N VAL A 38 8.31 -12.17 -9.33
CA VAL A 38 9.16 -12.85 -8.36
C VAL A 38 8.36 -13.96 -7.69
N GLU A 39 8.93 -15.15 -7.58
CA GLU A 39 8.24 -16.25 -6.93
C GLU A 39 8.16 -16.06 -5.42
N LYS A 40 7.15 -16.68 -4.80
CA LYS A 40 6.83 -16.45 -3.39
C LYS A 40 8.01 -16.72 -2.44
N THR A 41 8.87 -17.66 -2.80
CA THR A 41 10.08 -18.03 -2.05
C THR A 41 11.19 -16.98 -2.15
N GLU A 42 11.23 -16.22 -3.24
CA GLU A 42 12.29 -15.24 -3.56
C GLU A 42 11.93 -13.82 -3.11
N LYS A 43 10.64 -13.54 -2.86
CA LYS A 43 10.15 -12.22 -2.43
C LYS A 43 10.90 -11.65 -1.22
N SER A 44 11.32 -12.50 -0.28
CA SER A 44 12.03 -12.05 0.91
C SER A 44 13.44 -11.54 0.61
N GLU A 45 14.13 -12.18 -0.33
CA GLU A 45 15.47 -11.80 -0.74
C GLU A 45 15.42 -10.48 -1.52
N LEU A 46 14.53 -10.40 -2.51
CA LEU A 46 14.27 -9.17 -3.26
C LEU A 46 13.91 -8.01 -2.32
N LEU A 47 13.08 -8.25 -1.31
CA LEU A 47 12.72 -7.22 -0.34
C LEU A 47 13.94 -6.68 0.42
N ILE A 48 14.81 -7.57 0.89
CA ILE A 48 16.02 -7.18 1.62
C ILE A 48 16.92 -6.35 0.72
N ASP A 49 17.12 -6.76 -0.52
CA ASP A 49 17.98 -6.06 -1.47
C ASP A 49 17.48 -4.66 -1.79
N LEU A 50 16.17 -4.51 -2.01
CA LEU A 50 15.55 -3.22 -2.26
C LEU A 50 15.69 -2.27 -1.06
N LEU A 51 15.47 -2.78 0.16
CA LEU A 51 15.58 -1.98 1.38
C LEU A 51 17.04 -1.63 1.72
N LYS A 52 18.00 -2.50 1.40
CA LYS A 52 19.43 -2.23 1.62
C LYS A 52 19.98 -1.19 0.66
N LYS A 53 19.48 -1.14 -0.59
CA LYS A 53 19.87 -0.13 -1.59
C LYS A 53 19.48 1.28 -1.17
N ASP A 54 18.40 1.43 -0.40
CA ASP A 54 17.89 2.74 -0.01
C ASP A 54 17.37 2.74 1.43
N ARG A 55 18.32 2.67 2.38
CA ARG A 55 18.01 2.63 3.82
C ARG A 55 17.43 3.93 4.36
N ALA A 56 17.49 5.04 3.62
CA ALA A 56 17.00 6.33 4.13
C ALA A 56 15.47 6.45 4.07
N LYS A 57 14.80 5.63 3.25
CA LYS A 57 13.38 5.79 2.94
C LYS A 57 12.47 5.17 4.00
N SER A 58 11.52 5.97 4.47
CA SER A 58 10.40 5.47 5.25
C SER A 58 9.49 4.63 4.35
N THR A 59 9.41 3.32 4.64
CA THR A 59 8.77 2.33 3.78
C THR A 59 7.58 1.66 4.47
N LEU A 60 6.41 1.68 3.81
CA LEU A 60 5.25 0.89 4.22
C LEU A 60 5.09 -0.33 3.32
N ILE A 61 5.10 -1.51 3.93
CA ILE A 61 4.96 -2.80 3.26
C ILE A 61 3.59 -3.38 3.56
N PHE A 62 2.85 -3.75 2.53
CA PHE A 62 1.58 -4.45 2.68
C PHE A 62 1.73 -5.96 2.52
N SER A 63 1.26 -6.68 3.55
CA SER A 63 1.15 -8.14 3.58
C SER A 63 -0.32 -8.54 3.63
N ARG A 64 -0.69 -9.63 2.95
CA ARG A 64 -2.06 -10.15 2.93
C ARG A 64 -2.51 -10.62 4.31
N THR A 65 -1.61 -11.24 5.07
CA THR A 65 -1.97 -11.88 6.35
C THR A 65 -1.14 -11.34 7.52
N LYS A 66 -1.72 -11.44 8.73
CA LYS A 66 -1.05 -11.11 9.99
C LYS A 66 0.18 -11.99 10.26
N HIS A 67 0.12 -13.27 9.87
CA HIS A 67 1.23 -14.20 10.02
C HIS A 67 2.36 -13.85 9.04
N GLY A 68 2.02 -13.55 7.79
CA GLY A 68 2.96 -13.04 6.79
C GLY A 68 3.65 -11.76 7.27
N ALA A 69 2.90 -10.83 7.87
CA ALA A 69 3.47 -9.59 8.38
C ALA A 69 4.53 -9.82 9.47
N ASN A 70 4.25 -10.69 10.45
CA ASN A 70 5.25 -11.05 11.47
C ASN A 70 6.44 -11.81 10.88
N LYS A 71 6.22 -12.69 9.90
CA LYS A 71 7.31 -13.40 9.21
C LYS A 71 8.25 -12.43 8.50
N ILE A 72 7.71 -11.43 7.82
CA ILE A 72 8.50 -10.38 7.15
C ILE A 72 9.34 -9.62 8.19
N VAL A 73 8.75 -9.22 9.33
CA VAL A 73 9.52 -8.57 10.41
C VAL A 73 10.70 -9.45 10.87
N GLN A 74 10.46 -10.74 11.13
CA GLN A 74 11.54 -11.64 11.55
C GLN A 74 12.67 -11.75 10.51
N ILE A 75 12.31 -11.81 9.23
CA ILE A 75 13.27 -11.85 8.12
C ILE A 75 14.09 -10.55 8.07
N LEU A 76 13.42 -9.39 8.13
CA LEU A 76 14.08 -8.09 8.08
C LEU A 76 14.97 -7.83 9.30
N CYS A 77 14.52 -8.21 10.50
CA CYS A 77 15.33 -8.08 11.71
C CYS A 77 16.61 -8.92 11.63
N ARG A 78 16.54 -10.15 11.11
CA ARG A 78 17.74 -10.99 10.85
C ARG A 78 18.69 -10.37 9.83
N ALA A 79 18.15 -9.61 8.87
CA ALA A 79 18.93 -8.87 7.89
C ALA A 79 19.47 -7.53 8.42
N GLY A 80 19.24 -7.20 9.70
CA GLY A 80 19.67 -5.95 10.33
C GLY A 80 18.82 -4.72 9.96
N ILE A 81 17.58 -4.93 9.49
CA ILE A 81 16.67 -3.85 9.09
C ILE A 81 15.60 -3.67 10.17
N GLY A 82 15.60 -2.50 10.81
CA GLY A 82 14.64 -2.13 11.84
C GLY A 82 13.22 -2.08 11.28
N SER A 83 12.34 -2.95 11.79
CA SER A 83 10.97 -3.07 11.28
C SER A 83 9.97 -3.48 12.35
N SER A 84 8.69 -3.16 12.13
CA SER A 84 7.59 -3.57 13.01
C SER A 84 6.31 -3.84 12.22
N ALA A 85 5.40 -4.63 12.79
CA ALA A 85 4.14 -5.01 12.14
C ALA A 85 2.91 -4.46 12.86
N ILE A 86 1.92 -4.00 12.08
CA ILE A 86 0.59 -3.61 12.55
C ILE A 86 -0.46 -4.47 11.85
N HIS A 87 -1.23 -5.21 12.63
CA HIS A 87 -2.32 -6.06 12.16
C HIS A 87 -3.35 -6.26 13.28
N GLY A 88 -4.52 -6.81 12.97
CA GLY A 88 -5.63 -6.96 13.94
C GLY A 88 -5.30 -7.72 15.23
N ASN A 89 -4.33 -8.63 15.21
CA ASN A 89 -3.87 -9.36 16.41
C ASN A 89 -2.83 -8.61 17.27
N LYS A 90 -2.41 -7.38 16.93
CA LYS A 90 -1.52 -6.59 17.81
C LYS A 90 -2.37 -5.86 18.84
N SER A 91 -1.89 -5.80 20.08
CA SER A 91 -2.50 -4.95 21.12
C SER A 91 -2.42 -3.47 20.70
N GLN A 92 -3.33 -2.66 21.23
CA GLN A 92 -3.36 -1.23 20.91
C GLN A 92 -2.03 -0.53 21.26
N ASN A 93 -1.45 -0.86 22.42
CA ASN A 93 -0.14 -0.33 22.83
C ASN A 93 0.97 -0.72 21.85
N ALA A 94 0.98 -1.98 21.37
CA ALA A 94 1.94 -2.42 20.38
C ALA A 94 1.78 -1.69 19.03
N ARG A 95 0.53 -1.41 18.62
CA ARG A 95 0.24 -0.63 17.41
C ARG A 95 0.72 0.82 17.55
N GLN A 96 0.43 1.46 18.67
CA GLN A 96 0.87 2.84 18.95
C GLN A 96 2.39 2.94 19.01
N LYS A 97 3.06 2.00 19.69
CA LYS A 97 4.52 1.93 19.73
C LYS A 97 5.11 1.77 18.32
N ALA A 98 4.61 0.83 17.52
CA ALA A 98 5.08 0.64 16.15
C ALA A 98 4.93 1.90 15.29
N LEU A 99 3.81 2.63 15.44
CA LEU A 99 3.60 3.90 14.74
C LEU A 99 4.54 5.00 15.24
N SER A 100 4.74 5.09 16.55
CA SER A 100 5.65 6.08 17.15
C SER A 100 7.10 5.85 16.71
N ASP A 101 7.55 4.59 16.78
CA ASP A 101 8.90 4.19 16.35
C ASP A 101 9.10 4.50 14.85
N PHE A 102 8.07 4.29 14.04
CA PHE A 102 8.12 4.59 12.60
C PHE A 102 8.12 6.10 12.32
N LYS A 103 7.24 6.88 12.96
CA LYS A 103 7.18 8.34 12.81
C LYS A 103 8.46 9.03 13.27
N SER A 104 9.08 8.53 14.34
CA SER A 104 10.35 9.02 14.86
C SER A 104 11.58 8.53 14.07
N HIS A 105 11.39 7.74 13.01
CA HIS A 105 12.47 7.09 12.24
C HIS A 105 13.36 6.14 13.07
N SER A 106 12.91 5.73 14.26
CA SER A 106 13.56 4.67 15.06
C SER A 106 13.52 3.32 14.33
N ILE A 107 12.50 3.11 13.51
CA ILE A 107 12.43 2.04 12.51
C ILE A 107 12.11 2.65 11.14
N GLN A 108 12.65 2.05 10.08
CA GLN A 108 12.48 2.56 8.71
C GLN A 108 11.34 1.85 7.97
N VAL A 109 10.90 0.70 8.48
CA VAL A 109 9.97 -0.17 7.77
C VAL A 109 8.79 -0.53 8.66
N LEU A 110 7.59 -0.27 8.15
CA LEU A 110 6.34 -0.69 8.77
C LEU A 110 5.65 -1.71 7.89
N ILE A 111 5.26 -2.85 8.46
CA ILE A 111 4.53 -3.90 7.75
C ILE A 111 3.08 -3.87 8.22
N ALA A 112 2.12 -3.77 7.31
CA ALA A 112 0.71 -3.69 7.65
C ALA A 112 -0.15 -4.66 6.84
N THR A 113 -1.27 -5.07 7.43
CA THR A 113 -2.41 -5.62 6.67
C THR A 113 -3.38 -4.49 6.30
N ASP A 114 -4.19 -4.70 5.27
CA ASP A 114 -5.12 -3.69 4.75
C ASP A 114 -6.03 -3.10 5.82
N ILE A 115 -6.60 -3.95 6.67
CA ILE A 115 -7.48 -3.53 7.76
C ILE A 115 -6.74 -2.64 8.75
N ALA A 116 -5.52 -3.01 9.11
CA ALA A 116 -4.77 -2.29 10.13
C ALA A 116 -4.14 -0.99 9.62
N ALA A 117 -4.00 -0.86 8.30
CA ALA A 117 -3.55 0.34 7.61
C ALA A 117 -4.68 1.35 7.33
N ARG A 118 -5.95 0.99 7.55
CA ARG A 118 -7.04 1.97 7.50
C ARG A 118 -7.02 2.81 8.77
N GLY A 119 -7.10 4.13 8.61
CA GLY A 119 -7.16 5.08 9.74
C GLY A 119 -5.83 5.30 10.47
N ILE A 120 -4.72 4.71 10.03
CA ILE A 120 -3.40 5.12 10.52
C ILE A 120 -2.99 6.40 9.79
N ASP A 121 -2.65 7.40 10.59
CA ASP A 121 -2.13 8.68 10.12
C ASP A 121 -0.65 8.55 9.77
N ILE A 122 -0.37 7.83 8.69
CA ILE A 122 0.93 7.78 8.03
C ILE A 122 0.72 8.03 6.54
N ASN A 123 1.00 9.27 6.13
CA ASN A 123 0.86 9.75 4.77
C ASN A 123 2.21 10.32 4.30
N GLN A 124 2.35 10.53 3.00
CA GLN A 124 3.55 11.11 2.39
C GLN A 124 4.82 10.25 2.58
N LEU A 125 4.66 8.94 2.53
CA LEU A 125 5.79 8.01 2.60
C LEU A 125 6.61 8.06 1.31
N ASP A 126 7.91 7.81 1.40
CA ASP A 126 8.79 7.75 0.22
C ASP A 126 8.47 6.53 -0.66
N LEU A 127 8.17 5.41 0.00
CA LEU A 127 8.04 4.11 -0.64
C LEU A 127 6.89 3.30 -0.05
N VAL A 128 6.06 2.76 -0.95
CA VAL A 128 5.07 1.72 -0.64
C VAL A 128 5.47 0.44 -1.36
N ILE A 129 5.48 -0.69 -0.65
CA ILE A 129 5.74 -2.00 -1.24
C ILE A 129 4.51 -2.89 -1.03
N ASN A 130 3.88 -3.33 -2.11
CA ASN A 130 2.90 -4.40 -2.09
C ASN A 130 3.65 -5.74 -2.14
N TYR A 131 4.00 -6.28 -0.97
CA TYR A 131 4.67 -7.58 -0.87
C TYR A 131 3.75 -8.69 -1.37
N ASP A 132 2.47 -8.63 -1.00
CA ASP A 132 1.41 -9.45 -1.57
C ASP A 132 0.43 -8.57 -2.35
N ILE A 133 -0.02 -9.04 -3.52
CA ILE A 133 -1.05 -8.32 -4.28
C ILE A 133 -2.38 -8.40 -3.51
N PRO A 134 -3.13 -7.29 -3.38
CA PRO A 134 -4.43 -7.32 -2.72
C PRO A 134 -5.43 -8.16 -3.53
N ASN A 135 -6.32 -8.87 -2.82
CA ASN A 135 -7.36 -9.69 -3.44
C ASN A 135 -8.43 -8.85 -4.16
N VAL A 136 -8.52 -7.57 -3.83
CA VAL A 136 -9.51 -6.61 -4.34
C VAL A 136 -8.77 -5.43 -4.95
N ALA A 137 -9.04 -5.14 -6.23
CA ALA A 137 -8.29 -4.16 -7.01
C ALA A 137 -8.34 -2.74 -6.42
N GLU A 138 -9.48 -2.32 -5.86
CA GLU A 138 -9.67 -1.00 -5.22
C GLU A 138 -8.73 -0.84 -4.02
N THR A 139 -8.42 -1.94 -3.34
CA THR A 139 -7.47 -1.92 -2.21
C THR A 139 -6.08 -1.51 -2.67
N TYR A 140 -5.68 -1.86 -3.90
CA TYR A 140 -4.40 -1.43 -4.47
C TYR A 140 -4.28 0.10 -4.50
N VAL A 141 -5.32 0.79 -4.98
CA VAL A 141 -5.37 2.26 -5.06
C VAL A 141 -5.22 2.88 -3.66
N HIS A 142 -5.88 2.31 -2.65
CA HIS A 142 -5.76 2.75 -1.26
C HIS A 142 -4.37 2.53 -0.66
N ARG A 143 -3.67 1.45 -1.05
CA ARG A 143 -2.30 1.15 -0.62
C ARG A 143 -1.31 2.14 -1.21
N ILE A 144 -1.31 2.32 -2.53
CA ILE A 144 -0.39 3.24 -3.19
C ILE A 144 -0.67 4.70 -2.81
N GLY A 145 -1.91 5.02 -2.42
CA GLY A 145 -2.29 6.34 -1.89
C GLY A 145 -1.69 6.71 -0.54
N ARG A 146 -0.88 5.84 0.08
CA ARG A 146 -0.06 6.16 1.25
C ARG A 146 1.20 6.96 0.88
N THR A 147 1.56 6.97 -0.40
CA THR A 147 2.61 7.80 -0.98
C THR A 147 2.02 8.78 -2.01
N GLY A 148 2.82 9.76 -2.46
CA GLY A 148 2.48 10.61 -3.59
C GLY A 148 1.32 11.62 -3.41
N ARG A 149 1.09 12.10 -2.18
CA ARG A 149 0.10 13.15 -1.87
C ARG A 149 0.73 14.56 -1.84
N ALA A 150 -0.08 15.59 -2.10
CA ALA A 150 0.28 17.01 -1.99
C ALA A 150 1.49 17.45 -2.85
N GLY A 151 1.55 17.03 -4.12
CA GLY A 151 2.61 17.44 -5.06
C GLY A 151 3.92 16.65 -4.97
N ASN A 152 4.09 15.80 -3.97
CA ASN A 152 5.26 14.94 -3.84
C ASN A 152 5.18 13.70 -4.75
N LYS A 153 6.32 13.30 -5.30
CA LYS A 153 6.43 12.09 -6.14
C LYS A 153 6.63 10.87 -5.24
N GLY A 154 5.61 10.03 -5.18
CA GLY A 154 5.66 8.75 -4.47
C GLY A 154 6.09 7.58 -5.36
N THR A 155 6.67 6.55 -4.76
CA THR A 155 6.96 5.29 -5.47
C THR A 155 6.22 4.12 -4.83
N ALA A 156 5.55 3.31 -5.67
CA ALA A 156 4.94 2.06 -5.29
C ALA A 156 5.59 0.90 -6.05
N LEU A 157 6.13 -0.07 -5.32
CA LEU A 157 6.63 -1.33 -5.86
C LEU A 157 5.63 -2.44 -5.59
N THR A 158 5.42 -3.32 -6.54
CA THR A 158 4.52 -4.47 -6.41
C THR A 158 5.24 -5.74 -6.74
N PHE A 159 5.16 -6.75 -5.87
CA PHE A 159 5.68 -8.09 -6.16
C PHE A 159 4.55 -8.98 -6.63
N CYS A 160 4.74 -9.67 -7.75
CA CYS A 160 3.76 -10.57 -8.33
C CYS A 160 4.39 -11.95 -8.54
N SER A 161 3.90 -12.96 -7.84
CA SER A 161 4.18 -14.35 -8.20
C SER A 161 3.26 -14.83 -9.33
N ASN A 162 3.53 -16.01 -9.88
CA ASN A 162 2.69 -16.60 -10.91
C ASN A 162 1.22 -16.76 -10.47
N GLU A 163 0.98 -17.11 -9.21
CA GLU A 163 -0.37 -17.27 -8.62
C GLU A 163 -1.15 -15.95 -8.52
N GLU A 164 -0.45 -14.80 -8.55
CA GLU A 164 -1.05 -13.48 -8.35
C GLU A 164 -1.36 -12.73 -9.65
N LYS A 165 -1.02 -13.31 -10.81
CA LYS A 165 -1.23 -12.71 -12.13
C LYS A 165 -2.68 -12.33 -12.40
N LYS A 166 -3.65 -13.11 -11.89
CA LYS A 166 -5.07 -12.78 -12.02
C LYS A 166 -5.41 -11.48 -11.27
N MET A 167 -4.95 -11.35 -10.02
CA MET A 167 -5.17 -10.15 -9.21
C MET A 167 -4.49 -8.92 -9.83
N LEU A 168 -3.28 -9.10 -10.39
CA LEU A 168 -2.61 -8.04 -11.16
C LEU A 168 -3.46 -7.59 -12.35
N LYS A 169 -4.02 -8.53 -13.12
CA LYS A 169 -4.90 -8.20 -14.26
C LYS A 169 -6.12 -7.39 -13.82
N ASP A 170 -6.75 -7.76 -12.70
CA ASP A 170 -7.89 -7.04 -12.15
C ASP A 170 -7.52 -5.60 -11.77
N ILE A 171 -6.32 -5.38 -11.19
CA ILE A 171 -5.79 -4.04 -10.90
C ILE A 171 -5.58 -3.23 -12.18
N GLN A 172 -4.95 -3.80 -13.21
CA GLN A 172 -4.70 -3.09 -14.46
C GLN A 172 -6.00 -2.74 -15.19
N ASN A 173 -7.00 -3.63 -15.14
CA ASN A 173 -8.34 -3.36 -15.68
C ASN A 173 -9.03 -2.20 -14.94
N LEU A 174 -8.99 -2.20 -13.60
CA LEU A 174 -9.60 -1.14 -12.80
C LEU A 174 -8.91 0.22 -13.00
N THR A 175 -7.58 0.22 -13.02
CA THR A 175 -6.77 1.44 -13.10
C THR A 175 -6.58 1.95 -14.52
N GLY A 176 -6.84 1.12 -15.54
CA GLY A 176 -6.55 1.43 -16.94
C GLY A 176 -5.04 1.55 -17.23
N LYS A 177 -4.16 1.10 -16.32
CA LYS A 177 -2.71 1.24 -16.46
C LYS A 177 -2.00 -0.10 -16.34
N ASN A 178 -1.01 -0.29 -17.22
CA ASN A 178 -0.04 -1.37 -17.09
C ASN A 178 1.10 -0.90 -16.18
N LEU A 179 1.48 -1.74 -15.21
CA LEU A 179 2.59 -1.43 -14.32
C LEU A 179 3.91 -1.65 -15.07
N ILE A 180 4.88 -0.76 -14.86
CA ILE A 180 6.20 -0.87 -15.50
C ILE A 180 6.97 -2.03 -14.85
N VAL A 181 7.32 -3.03 -15.66
CA VAL A 181 8.08 -4.19 -15.17
C VAL A 181 9.54 -3.82 -14.99
N LEU A 182 10.07 -4.05 -13.79
CA LEU A 182 11.49 -3.97 -13.49
C LEU A 182 12.10 -5.36 -13.51
N LYS A 183 13.33 -5.45 -14.02
CA LYS A 183 14.13 -6.68 -13.97
C LYS A 183 14.87 -6.71 -12.64
N GLN A 184 15.00 -7.90 -12.07
CA GLN A 184 15.85 -8.15 -10.90
C GLN A 184 17.31 -7.93 -11.27
#